data_AF-A0A0D2M3I9-F1
#
_entry.id   AF-A0A0D2M3I9-F1
#
_cell.length_a   1.000
_cell.length_b   1.000
_cell.length_c   1.000
_cell.angle_alpha   90.00
_cell.angle_beta   90.00
_cell.angle_gamma   90.00
#
_symmetry.space_group_name_H-M   'P 1'
#
loop_
_entity.id
_entity.type
_entity.pdbx_description
1 polymer ?
#
loop_
_entity_poly.entity_id
_entity_poly.type
_entity_poly.pdbx_seq_one_letter_code
_entity_poly.pdbx_strand_id
1 'polypeptide(L)'
;MVNVVSPRCQAPGCTTYPIFNIEGEAKGIFCKAHAAPGMVNVVSPRCQAPGCTMRPNFNFEGETKGIFCKAHASPGMVCIPYVRRRQRPTTA
;
A
#
# COMPACT_ATOMS: atom_id res chain seq x y z
N MET A 1 -27.49 6.18 -4.71
CA MET A 1 -26.88 4.83 -4.74
C MET A 1 -25.52 4.96 -5.43
N VAL A 2 -24.44 5.16 -4.67
CA VAL A 2 -23.10 5.24 -5.28
C VAL A 2 -22.77 3.84 -5.76
N ASN A 3 -22.64 3.67 -7.07
CA ASN A 3 -22.24 2.41 -7.66
C ASN A 3 -20.76 2.21 -7.32
N VAL A 4 -20.48 1.57 -6.19
CA VAL A 4 -19.12 1.21 -5.79
C VAL A 4 -18.69 0.08 -6.70
N VAL A 5 -18.17 0.43 -7.87
CA VAL A 5 -17.47 -0.52 -8.73
C VAL A 5 -16.27 -1.00 -7.90
N SER A 6 -16.38 -2.19 -7.33
CA SER A 6 -15.30 -2.79 -6.58
C SER A 6 -14.11 -2.92 -7.52
N PRO A 7 -12.96 -2.31 -7.22
CA PRO A 7 -11.79 -2.43 -8.07
C PRO A 7 -11.42 -3.91 -8.16
N ARG A 8 -11.13 -4.35 -9.38
CA ARG A 8 -10.74 -5.73 -9.70
C ARG A 8 -9.31 -5.73 -10.20
N CYS A 9 -8.61 -6.82 -9.94
CA CYS A 9 -7.29 -7.06 -10.51
C CYS A 9 -7.34 -6.94 -12.03
N GLN A 10 -6.37 -6.23 -12.62
CA GLN A 10 -6.31 -6.01 -14.06
C GLN A 10 -5.93 -7.28 -14.86
N ALA A 11 -5.50 -8.34 -14.18
CA ALA A 11 -5.26 -9.64 -14.80
C ALA A 11 -6.56 -10.25 -15.36
N PRO A 12 -6.54 -10.81 -16.58
CA PRO A 12 -7.73 -11.37 -17.22
C PRO A 12 -8.28 -12.55 -16.39
N GLY A 13 -9.58 -12.53 -16.12
CA GLY A 13 -10.27 -13.56 -15.33
C GLY A 13 -10.06 -13.47 -13.82
N CYS A 14 -9.34 -12.46 -13.31
CA CYS A 14 -9.10 -12.31 -11.88
C CYS A 14 -10.15 -11.41 -11.22
N THR A 15 -10.94 -11.96 -10.29
CA THR A 15 -11.95 -11.22 -9.52
C THR A 15 -11.44 -10.72 -8.17
N THR A 16 -10.17 -10.97 -7.85
CA THR A 16 -9.59 -10.58 -6.57
C THR A 16 -9.36 -9.08 -6.46
N TYR A 17 -9.41 -8.57 -5.23
CA TYR A 17 -9.25 -7.15 -4.95
C TYR A 17 -7.78 -6.72 -5.16
N PRO A 18 -7.53 -5.69 -5.99
CA PRO A 18 -6.19 -5.25 -6.29
C PRO A 18 -5.67 -4.35 -5.17
N ILE A 19 -4.50 -4.70 -4.64
CA ILE A 19 -3.84 -3.95 -3.56
C ILE A 19 -2.39 -3.60 -3.89
N PHE A 20 -1.82 -4.23 -4.91
CA PHE A 20 -0.45 -4.02 -5.36
C PHE A 20 -0.41 -3.07 -6.56
N ASN A 21 0.58 -2.18 -6.56
CA ASN A 21 0.91 -1.31 -7.69
C ASN A 21 2.38 -0.86 -7.59
N ILE A 22 2.85 -0.07 -8.55
CA ILE A 22 4.16 0.57 -8.53
C ILE A 22 4.23 1.54 -7.33
N GLU A 23 5.44 1.73 -6.80
CA GLU A 23 5.69 2.77 -5.80
C GLU A 23 5.28 4.16 -6.31
N GLY A 24 4.83 5.03 -5.40
CA GLY A 24 4.23 6.32 -5.79
C GLY A 24 2.73 6.28 -6.08
N GLU A 25 2.20 5.20 -6.66
CA GLU A 25 0.78 5.11 -6.99
C GLU A 25 -0.15 5.04 -5.76
N ALA A 26 -1.39 5.50 -5.93
CA ALA A 26 -2.40 5.54 -4.87
C ALA A 26 -3.44 4.42 -4.95
N LYS A 27 -3.59 3.80 -6.13
CA LYS A 27 -4.59 2.76 -6.39
C LYS A 27 -3.90 1.43 -6.64
N GLY A 28 -4.44 0.34 -6.09
CA GLY A 28 -3.99 -1.01 -6.44
C GLY A 28 -4.48 -1.38 -7.84
N ILE A 29 -3.61 -1.99 -8.65
CA ILE A 29 -3.95 -2.48 -10.00
C ILE A 29 -3.93 -4.01 -10.05
N PHE A 30 -3.01 -4.62 -9.31
CA PHE A 30 -2.83 -6.06 -9.27
C PHE A 30 -3.10 -6.64 -7.87
N CYS A 31 -3.47 -7.91 -7.82
CA CYS A 31 -3.54 -8.65 -6.57
C CYS A 31 -2.18 -9.25 -6.22
N LYS A 32 -2.06 -9.84 -5.02
CA LYS A 32 -0.81 -10.46 -4.55
C LYS A 32 -0.26 -11.51 -5.52
N ALA A 33 -1.15 -12.27 -6.17
CA ALA A 33 -0.77 -13.33 -7.09
C ALA A 33 -0.26 -12.80 -8.46
N HIS A 34 -0.68 -11.59 -8.85
CA HIS A 34 -0.31 -10.97 -10.12
C HIS A 34 0.60 -9.75 -9.94
N ALA A 35 1.18 -9.58 -8.74
CA ALA A 35 2.09 -8.49 -8.46
C ALA A 35 3.43 -8.77 -9.16
N ALA A 36 3.89 -7.84 -9.99
CA ALA A 36 5.20 -7.91 -10.62
C ALA A 36 6.31 -7.62 -9.57
N PRO A 37 7.54 -8.13 -9.78
CA PRO A 37 8.67 -7.76 -8.93
C PRO A 37 8.87 -6.24 -8.98
N GLY A 38 8.87 -5.59 -7.81
CA GLY A 38 8.91 -4.13 -7.66
C GLY A 38 7.56 -3.48 -7.34
N MET A 39 6.44 -4.22 -7.41
CA MET A 39 5.16 -3.70 -6.95
C MET A 39 5.04 -3.75 -5.42
N VAL A 40 4.56 -2.67 -4.83
CA VAL A 40 4.30 -2.51 -3.40
C VAL A 40 2.81 -2.51 -3.12
N ASN A 41 2.45 -2.89 -1.90
CA ASN A 41 1.05 -2.87 -1.47
C ASN A 41 0.65 -1.42 -1.10
N VAL A 42 -0.09 -0.76 -1.99
CA VAL A 42 -0.49 0.65 -1.86
C VAL A 42 -1.79 0.84 -1.08
N VAL A 43 -2.63 -0.20 -0.98
CA VAL A 43 -3.94 -0.13 -0.31
C VAL A 43 -3.88 -0.57 1.14
N SER A 44 -3.14 -1.63 1.43
CA SER A 44 -3.00 -2.23 2.76
C SER A 44 -1.54 -2.54 3.03
N PRO A 45 -0.70 -1.51 3.18
CA PRO A 45 0.75 -1.68 3.31
C PRO A 45 1.05 -2.59 4.50
N ARG A 46 1.96 -3.54 4.26
CA ARG A 46 2.49 -4.49 5.26
C ARG A 46 3.99 -4.32 5.29
N CYS A 47 4.61 -4.67 6.41
CA CYS A 47 6.05 -4.70 6.50
C CYS A 47 6.64 -5.60 5.40
N GLN A 48 7.65 -5.09 4.69
CA GLN A 48 8.31 -5.79 3.59
C GLN A 48 9.18 -6.98 4.07
N ALA A 49 9.42 -7.11 5.37
CA ALA A 49 10.14 -8.25 5.92
C ALA A 49 9.35 -9.56 5.71
N PRO A 50 10.01 -10.65 5.27
CA PRO A 50 9.36 -11.92 4.98
C PRO A 50 8.67 -12.47 6.24
N GLY A 51 7.39 -12.85 6.11
CA GLY A 51 6.59 -13.36 7.22
C GLY A 51 6.03 -12.29 8.16
N CYS A 52 6.34 -11.00 7.96
CA CYS A 52 5.84 -9.94 8.83
C CYS A 52 4.45 -9.44 8.36
N THR A 53 3.49 -9.42 9.27
CA THR A 53 2.13 -8.91 9.05
C THR A 53 1.88 -7.56 9.71
N MET A 54 2.91 -7.02 10.38
CA MET A 54 2.85 -5.73 11.08
C MET A 54 2.64 -4.59 10.08
N ARG A 55 1.92 -3.55 10.51
CA ARG A 55 1.78 -2.32 9.73
C ARG A 55 3.13 -1.62 9.65
N PRO A 56 3.56 -1.18 8.46
CA PRO A 56 4.80 -0.48 8.31
C PRO A 56 4.60 1.00 8.64
N ASN A 57 5.54 1.56 9.39
CA ASN A 57 5.59 2.94 9.82
C ASN A 57 7.00 3.54 9.76
N PHE A 58 8.00 2.77 9.32
CA PHE A 58 9.37 3.21 9.15
C PHE A 58 9.74 3.20 7.67
N ASN A 59 10.46 4.23 7.24
CA ASN A 59 11.11 4.28 5.94
C ASN A 59 12.26 5.30 5.98
N PHE A 60 12.97 5.49 4.88
CA PHE A 60 14.03 6.50 4.75
C PHE A 60 13.50 7.94 4.76
N GLU A 61 14.36 8.88 5.14
CA GLU A 61 14.03 10.31 5.10
C GLU A 61 13.69 10.76 3.67
N GLY A 62 12.60 11.52 3.53
CA GLY A 62 12.06 11.96 2.24
C GLY A 62 10.85 11.15 1.76
N GLU A 63 10.62 9.97 2.34
CA GLU A 63 9.47 9.14 1.99
C GLU A 63 8.22 9.47 2.80
N THR A 64 7.06 9.34 2.17
CA THR A 64 5.74 9.60 2.81
C THR A 64 4.98 8.33 3.19
N LYS A 65 5.52 7.17 2.81
CA LYS A 65 4.90 5.85 3.03
C LYS A 65 5.86 4.96 3.83
N GLY A 66 5.36 4.32 4.89
CA GLY A 66 6.13 3.34 5.65
C GLY A 66 6.31 2.04 4.87
N ILE A 67 7.52 1.47 4.88
CA ILE A 67 7.86 0.18 4.24
C ILE A 67 8.16 -0.90 5.28
N PHE A 68 8.76 -0.53 6.41
CA PHE A 68 9.12 -1.43 7.49
C PHE A 68 8.36 -1.13 8.78
N CYS A 69 8.19 -2.13 9.64
CA CYS A 69 7.68 -1.94 10.99
C CYS A 69 8.83 -1.59 11.94
N LYS A 70 8.51 -1.17 13.17
CA LYS A 70 9.52 -0.84 14.20
C LYS A 70 10.56 -1.92 14.43
N ALA A 71 10.16 -3.20 14.34
CA ALA A 71 11.05 -4.33 14.56
C ALA A 71 12.04 -4.58 13.40
N HIS A 72 11.70 -4.13 12.20
CA HIS A 72 12.50 -4.32 10.98
C HIS A 72 13.01 -2.99 10.41
N ALA A 73 13.05 -1.94 11.23
CA ALA A 73 13.58 -0.65 10.82
C ALA A 73 15.12 -0.71 10.82
N SER A 74 15.73 -0.38 9.69
CA SER A 74 17.19 -0.24 9.59
C SER A 74 17.66 1.05 10.26
N PRO A 75 18.91 1.10 10.76
CA PRO A 75 19.50 2.35 11.24
C PRO A 75 19.54 3.37 10.09
N GLY A 76 18.92 4.54 10.31
CA GLY A 76 18.70 5.57 9.28
C GLY A 76 17.25 5.66 8.77
N MET A 77 16.37 4.73 9.17
CA MET A 77 14.93 4.87 8.90
C MET A 77 14.27 5.73 9.97
N VAL A 78 13.43 6.65 9.54
CA VAL A 78 12.60 7.49 10.39
C VAL A 78 11.17 6.95 10.49
N CYS A 79 10.55 7.18 11.64
CA CYS A 79 9.13 6.87 11.82
C CYS A 79 8.31 7.87 11.01
N ILE A 80 7.65 7.41 9.96
CA ILE A 80 6.75 8.23 9.17
C ILE A 80 5.41 8.29 9.90
N PRO A 81 4.96 9.48 10.34
CA PRO A 81 3.64 9.61 10.92
C PRO A 81 2.61 9.23 9.86
N TYR A 82 1.67 8.35 10.21
CA TYR A 82 0.55 8.02 9.32
C TYR A 82 -0.27 9.28 9.10
N VAL A 83 -0.01 9.99 8.00
CA VAL A 83 -0.91 11.03 7.51
C VAL A 83 -2.22 10.34 7.16
N ARG A 84 -3.19 10.42 8.08
CA ARG A 84 -4.58 10.09 7.76
C ARG A 84 -4.91 10.93 6.56
N ARG A 85 -5.01 10.31 5.37
CA ARG A 85 -5.56 10.97 4.19
C ARG A 85 -6.94 11.44 4.64
N ARG A 86 -7.09 12.73 4.94
CA ARG A 86 -8.39 13.33 5.19
C ARG A 86 -9.24 12.87 4.02
N GLN A 87 -10.31 12.12 4.30
CA GLN A 87 -11.28 11.81 3.27
C GLN A 87 -11.59 13.16 2.61
N ARG A 88 -11.30 13.26 1.32
CA ARG A 88 -11.56 14.48 0.56
C ARG A 88 -13.01 14.86 0.90
N PRO A 89 -13.30 16.03 1.48
CA PRO A 89 -14.68 16.39 1.73
C PRO A 89 -15.35 16.33 0.36
N THR A 90 -16.30 15.41 0.21
CA THR A 90 -17.18 15.38 -0.96
C THR A 90 -17.99 16.66 -0.86
N THR A 91 -17.51 17.72 -1.50
CA THR A 91 -18.28 18.95 -1.71
C THR A 91 -19.58 18.55 -2.41
N ALA A 92 -20.68 18.96 -1.79
CA ALA A 92 -22.06 18.71 -2.17
C ALA A 92 -22.41 19.22 -3.57
#